data_AF-A0A9D1L8Q1-F1
#
_entry.id   AF-A0A9D1L8Q1-F1
#
_cell.length_a   1.000
_cell.length_b   1.000
_cell.length_c   1.000
_cell.angle_alpha   90.00
_cell.angle_beta   90.00
_cell.angle_gamma   90.00
#
_symmetry.space_group_name_H-M   'P 1'
#
loop_
_entity.id
_entity.type
_entity.pdbx_description
1 polymer ?
#
loop_
_entity_poly.entity_id
_entity_poly.type
_entity_poly.pdbx_seq_one_letter_code
_entity_poly.pdbx_strand_id
1 'polypeptide(L)'
;MADFFSKENINDFSTWLAASAAQDAYYKIHPNGGFLFKRDMGATQLLYLYTTTDQAFISERMQALREEPLDVNSAGHVFRTFLFIADFAEAPAGAFIEFLEKELNANIRAKLLTELIVYDFRAGTYLRIGGGRVQDKYLRKILDRASVAAHMSPEERRAATEQKKNAYRETLRDIRPRREKKSLLHPLFVILIINISVFALDLILEARMGYKPIEFFGIQYNDAVLEGEWWRLITSIFLHADFSHLLGNMLMLCYLSSILNNFYSDLEYWIVYMTSGLAGSLLTLLFMDGATRSLGASGAIMGLGGVLIYRMFFGKSARAFRYAGSYFIIAFMVIYNLFYGLFAENVNNYAHFSGFLTGFFLAMLFEKLRQRKRSKSGG
;
A
#
# COMPACT_ATOMS: atom_id res chain seq x y z
N MET A 1 18.00 2.76 -39.82
CA MET A 1 17.08 1.64 -39.56
C MET A 1 17.78 0.34 -39.15
N ALA A 2 18.98 0.03 -39.67
CA ALA A 2 19.72 -1.19 -39.30
C ALA A 2 20.08 -1.28 -37.80
N ASP A 3 20.45 -0.15 -37.17
CA ASP A 3 20.81 -0.15 -35.73
C ASP A 3 19.63 -0.32 -34.77
N PHE A 4 18.39 -0.03 -35.18
CA PHE A 4 17.23 -0.05 -34.27
C PHE A 4 16.84 -1.46 -33.81
N PHE A 5 17.16 -2.48 -34.62
CA PHE A 5 16.79 -3.88 -34.39
C PHE A 5 17.98 -4.74 -33.93
N SER A 6 19.06 -4.11 -33.47
CA SER A 6 20.21 -4.82 -32.92
C SER A 6 19.83 -5.66 -31.69
N LYS A 7 20.62 -6.73 -31.42
CA LYS A 7 20.47 -7.54 -30.19
C LYS A 7 20.48 -6.69 -28.92
N GLU A 8 21.27 -5.61 -28.91
CA GLU A 8 21.32 -4.67 -27.78
C GLU A 8 19.97 -3.96 -27.57
N ASN A 9 19.31 -3.53 -28.65
CA ASN A 9 18.00 -2.89 -28.57
C ASN A 9 16.88 -3.84 -28.12
N ILE A 10 16.93 -5.10 -28.54
CA ILE A 10 15.99 -6.14 -28.09
C ILE A 10 16.18 -6.42 -26.58
N ASN A 11 17.42 -6.42 -26.09
CA ASN A 11 17.72 -6.56 -24.66
C ASN A 11 17.26 -5.33 -23.85
N ASP A 12 17.44 -4.12 -24.37
CA ASP A 12 16.93 -2.90 -23.74
C ASP A 12 15.40 -2.90 -23.66
N PHE A 13 14.72 -3.29 -24.74
CA PHE A 13 13.27 -3.46 -24.76
C PHE A 13 12.79 -4.51 -23.76
N SER A 14 13.50 -5.62 -23.64
CA SER A 14 13.20 -6.69 -22.67
C SER A 14 13.33 -6.21 -21.24
N THR A 15 14.37 -5.44 -20.95
CA THR A 15 14.59 -4.80 -19.65
C THR A 15 13.48 -3.80 -19.32
N TRP A 16 13.07 -3.01 -20.31
CA TRP A 16 11.94 -2.10 -20.18
C TRP A 16 10.64 -2.85 -19.88
N LEU A 17 10.38 -3.95 -20.60
CA LEU A 17 9.16 -4.75 -20.43
C LEU A 17 9.08 -5.34 -19.03
N ALA A 18 10.21 -5.87 -18.54
CA ALA A 18 10.32 -6.39 -17.18
C ALA A 18 10.08 -5.31 -16.12
N ALA A 19 10.67 -4.12 -16.29
CA ALA A 19 10.45 -2.99 -15.39
C ALA A 19 9.00 -2.46 -15.44
N SER A 20 8.36 -2.51 -16.61
CA SER A 20 6.97 -2.09 -16.82
C SER A 20 5.99 -3.06 -16.16
N ALA A 21 6.21 -4.37 -16.29
CA ALA A 21 5.40 -5.40 -15.67
C ALA A 21 5.38 -5.26 -14.15
N ALA A 22 6.55 -4.99 -13.53
CA ALA A 22 6.71 -4.83 -12.08
C ALA A 22 5.84 -3.72 -11.44
N GLN A 23 5.18 -2.87 -12.23
CA GLN A 23 4.22 -1.87 -11.75
C GLN A 23 2.82 -2.43 -11.48
N ASP A 24 2.37 -3.42 -12.25
CA ASP A 24 0.98 -3.90 -12.19
C ASP A 24 0.81 -5.22 -11.42
N ALA A 25 1.90 -5.94 -11.15
CA ALA A 25 1.89 -7.07 -10.23
C ALA A 25 3.23 -7.22 -9.50
N TYR A 26 3.28 -8.13 -8.53
CA TYR A 26 4.50 -8.49 -7.78
C TYR A 26 5.50 -9.28 -8.64
N TYR A 27 5.98 -8.68 -9.73
CA TYR A 27 7.03 -9.25 -10.54
C TYR A 27 8.39 -9.07 -9.88
N LYS A 28 9.01 -10.19 -9.51
CA LYS A 28 10.40 -10.26 -9.11
C LYS A 28 11.21 -10.64 -10.35
N ILE A 29 12.07 -9.72 -10.78
CA ILE A 29 13.05 -9.99 -11.85
C ILE A 29 14.12 -10.90 -11.25
N HIS A 30 14.27 -12.10 -11.79
CA HIS A 30 15.32 -13.02 -11.35
C HIS A 30 16.71 -12.45 -11.72
N PRO A 31 17.76 -12.60 -10.88
CA PRO A 31 19.11 -12.10 -11.15
C PRO A 31 19.70 -12.51 -12.51
N ASN A 32 19.22 -13.63 -13.07
CA ASN A 32 19.65 -14.17 -14.37
C ASN A 32 18.79 -13.68 -15.55
N GLY A 33 17.98 -12.63 -15.36
CA GLY A 33 17.39 -11.84 -16.46
C GLY A 33 16.15 -12.39 -17.18
N GLY A 34 15.66 -13.60 -16.84
CA GLY A 34 14.66 -14.29 -17.68
C GLY A 34 13.24 -14.46 -17.12
N PHE A 35 12.94 -14.10 -15.87
CA PHE A 35 11.66 -14.45 -15.23
C PHE A 35 10.97 -13.28 -14.54
N LEU A 36 9.65 -13.25 -14.67
CA LEU A 36 8.70 -12.30 -14.13
C LEU A 36 7.64 -13.09 -13.34
N PHE A 37 7.55 -12.88 -12.02
CA PHE A 37 6.60 -13.58 -11.14
C PHE A 37 5.24 -12.86 -11.02
N LYS A 38 4.10 -13.52 -11.25
CA LYS A 38 2.77 -12.94 -10.96
C LYS A 38 2.07 -13.76 -9.87
N ARG A 39 1.64 -13.10 -8.79
CA ARG A 39 0.80 -13.70 -7.75
C ARG A 39 -0.62 -13.17 -7.90
N ASP A 40 -1.52 -13.99 -8.43
CA ASP A 40 -2.96 -13.71 -8.41
C ASP A 40 -3.59 -14.34 -7.16
N MET A 41 -4.73 -13.82 -6.68
CA MET A 41 -5.37 -14.24 -5.42
C MET A 41 -6.08 -15.63 -5.50
N GLY A 42 -5.45 -16.60 -6.17
CA GLY A 42 -5.93 -17.97 -6.31
C GLY A 42 -4.98 -18.92 -7.06
N ALA A 43 -4.06 -18.42 -7.88
CA ALA A 43 -3.05 -19.21 -8.58
C ALA A 43 -1.75 -18.41 -8.82
N THR A 44 -0.59 -19.07 -8.77
CA THR A 44 0.69 -18.46 -9.12
C THR A 44 0.91 -18.57 -10.62
N GLN A 45 1.27 -17.46 -11.27
CA GLN A 45 1.62 -17.45 -12.69
C GLN A 45 3.07 -17.02 -12.88
N LEU A 46 3.86 -17.81 -13.62
CA LEU A 46 5.25 -17.53 -13.94
C LEU A 46 5.36 -17.08 -15.39
N LEU A 47 5.87 -15.88 -15.63
CA LEU A 47 6.14 -15.34 -16.95
C LEU A 47 7.62 -15.47 -17.28
N TYR A 48 7.93 -16.20 -18.34
CA TYR A 48 9.27 -16.43 -18.87
C TYR A 48 9.48 -15.51 -20.07
N LEU A 49 10.61 -14.81 -20.14
CA LEU A 49 10.91 -13.88 -21.22
C LEU A 49 12.15 -14.34 -22.00
N TYR A 50 11.99 -14.56 -23.29
CA TYR A 50 13.07 -15.00 -24.19
C TYR A 50 13.19 -14.06 -25.38
N THR A 51 14.43 -13.71 -25.75
CA THR A 51 14.77 -12.83 -26.88
C THR A 51 15.40 -13.60 -28.04
N THR A 52 15.21 -14.92 -28.07
CA THR A 52 15.84 -15.82 -29.03
C THR A 52 14.79 -16.61 -29.80
N THR A 53 15.12 -16.94 -31.05
CA THR A 53 14.37 -17.88 -31.90
C THR A 53 15.08 -19.23 -32.03
N ASP A 54 16.18 -19.44 -31.30
CA ASP A 54 16.93 -20.70 -31.28
C ASP A 54 16.08 -21.83 -30.68
N GLN A 55 15.62 -22.71 -31.56
CA GLN A 55 14.74 -23.82 -31.22
C GLN A 55 15.41 -24.81 -30.25
N ALA A 56 16.71 -25.09 -30.41
CA ALA A 56 17.42 -26.04 -29.57
C ALA A 56 17.50 -25.54 -28.13
N PHE A 57 17.87 -24.26 -27.97
CA PHE A 57 17.89 -23.60 -26.67
C PHE A 57 16.49 -23.57 -26.02
N ILE A 58 15.44 -23.27 -26.79
CA ILE A 58 14.07 -23.20 -26.27
C ILE A 58 13.59 -24.58 -25.81
N SER A 59 13.81 -25.62 -26.61
CA SER A 59 13.44 -26.99 -26.24
C SER A 59 14.18 -27.47 -25.00
N GLU A 60 15.49 -27.22 -24.90
CA GLU A 60 16.28 -27.57 -23.72
C GLU A 60 15.71 -26.90 -22.47
N ARG A 61 15.41 -25.58 -22.54
CA ARG A 61 14.85 -24.85 -21.39
C ARG A 61 13.44 -25.26 -21.03
N MET A 62 12.57 -25.47 -22.00
CA MET A 62 11.22 -25.97 -21.72
C MET A 62 11.27 -27.36 -21.11
N GLN A 63 12.14 -28.25 -21.61
CA GLN A 63 12.32 -29.58 -21.04
C GLN A 63 12.82 -29.53 -19.60
N ALA A 64 13.87 -28.77 -19.31
CA ALA A 64 14.35 -28.61 -17.94
C ALA A 64 13.23 -28.16 -16.99
N LEU A 65 12.39 -27.21 -17.43
CA LEU A 65 11.25 -26.74 -16.65
C LEU A 65 10.15 -27.80 -16.49
N ARG A 66 9.96 -28.71 -17.45
CA ARG A 66 9.02 -29.85 -17.33
C ARG A 66 9.44 -30.79 -16.21
N GLU A 67 10.75 -30.95 -16.03
CA GLU A 67 11.36 -31.86 -15.06
C GLU A 67 11.52 -31.22 -13.67
N GLU A 68 11.62 -29.89 -13.60
CA GLU A 68 11.60 -29.16 -12.33
C GLU A 68 10.25 -29.35 -11.62
N PRO A 69 10.23 -29.70 -10.32
CA PRO A 69 9.01 -29.76 -9.54
C PRO A 69 8.32 -28.40 -9.65
N LEU A 70 7.03 -28.41 -10.00
CA LEU A 70 6.23 -27.19 -9.98
C LEU A 70 6.41 -26.57 -8.60
N ASP A 71 6.86 -25.32 -8.53
CA ASP A 71 6.97 -24.57 -7.29
C ASP A 71 5.55 -24.27 -6.80
N VAL A 72 4.89 -25.30 -6.26
CA VAL A 72 3.46 -25.31 -5.98
C VAL A 72 3.24 -24.40 -4.78
N ASN A 73 2.45 -23.35 -4.95
CA ASN A 73 2.01 -22.57 -3.80
C ASN A 73 1.04 -23.41 -2.94
N SER A 74 0.67 -22.89 -1.77
CA SER A 74 -0.26 -23.52 -0.82
C SER A 74 -1.63 -23.91 -1.40
N ALA A 75 -1.97 -23.47 -2.61
CA ALA A 75 -3.25 -23.75 -3.29
C ALA A 75 -3.12 -24.74 -4.47
N GLY A 76 -1.95 -25.33 -4.71
CA GLY A 76 -1.82 -26.46 -5.65
C GLY A 76 -1.69 -26.09 -7.14
N HIS A 77 -1.91 -24.83 -7.54
CA HIS A 77 -2.01 -24.44 -8.96
C HIS A 77 -0.93 -23.44 -9.39
N VAL A 78 -0.17 -23.81 -10.43
CA VAL A 78 0.85 -22.97 -11.07
C VAL A 78 0.61 -22.92 -12.58
N PHE A 79 0.51 -21.72 -13.13
CA PHE A 79 0.41 -21.47 -14.57
C PHE A 79 1.72 -20.91 -15.11
N ARG A 80 2.20 -21.39 -16.26
CA ARG A 80 3.44 -20.89 -16.89
C ARG A 80 3.10 -20.22 -18.20
N THR A 81 3.47 -18.94 -18.33
CA THR A 81 3.39 -18.20 -19.58
C THR A 81 4.79 -17.95 -20.10
N PHE A 82 5.02 -18.25 -21.37
CA PHE A 82 6.28 -17.99 -22.05
C PHE A 82 6.06 -16.90 -23.08
N LEU A 83 6.81 -15.81 -22.97
CA LEU A 83 6.78 -14.67 -23.88
C LEU A 83 8.09 -14.61 -24.65
N PHE A 84 7.99 -14.87 -25.95
CA PHE A 84 9.08 -14.78 -26.89
C PHE A 84 9.05 -13.43 -27.58
N ILE A 85 10.10 -12.64 -27.45
CA ILE A 85 10.32 -11.43 -28.22
C ILE A 85 11.17 -11.83 -29.42
N ALA A 86 10.56 -11.85 -30.59
CA ALA A 86 11.21 -12.27 -31.82
C ALA A 86 11.35 -11.08 -32.78
N ASP A 87 12.48 -11.03 -33.48
CA ASP A 87 12.61 -10.29 -34.74
C ASP A 87 12.54 -11.30 -35.89
N PHE A 88 11.42 -11.31 -36.63
CA PHE A 88 11.19 -12.23 -37.74
C PHE A 88 11.82 -11.81 -39.08
N ALA A 89 12.71 -10.81 -39.09
CA ALA A 89 13.40 -10.42 -40.31
C ALA A 89 14.25 -11.53 -40.95
N GLU A 90 14.74 -12.49 -40.15
CA GLU A 90 15.72 -13.51 -40.60
C GLU A 90 15.24 -14.97 -40.48
N ALA A 91 14.01 -15.21 -40.00
CA ALA A 91 13.45 -16.57 -39.85
C ALA A 91 12.00 -16.63 -40.31
N PRO A 92 11.55 -17.70 -41.02
CA PRO A 92 10.16 -17.84 -41.39
C PRO A 92 9.32 -18.00 -40.14
N ALA A 93 8.54 -16.96 -39.81
CA ALA A 93 7.64 -16.92 -38.65
C ALA A 93 6.78 -18.18 -38.55
N GLY A 94 6.38 -18.76 -39.69
CA GLY A 94 5.64 -20.03 -39.75
C GLY A 94 6.37 -21.22 -39.11
N ALA A 95 7.65 -21.44 -39.41
CA ALA A 95 8.41 -22.57 -38.87
C ALA A 95 8.65 -22.43 -37.35
N PHE A 96 8.85 -21.20 -36.89
CA PHE A 96 8.98 -20.93 -35.45
C PHE A 96 7.65 -21.12 -34.70
N ILE A 97 6.54 -20.66 -35.29
CA ILE A 97 5.20 -20.88 -34.73
C ILE A 97 4.88 -22.37 -34.67
N GLU A 98 5.11 -23.12 -35.74
CA GLU A 98 4.88 -24.58 -35.79
C GLU A 98 5.72 -25.32 -34.74
N PHE A 99 6.97 -24.92 -34.55
CA PHE A 99 7.83 -25.40 -33.48
C PHE A 99 7.22 -25.15 -32.09
N LEU A 100 6.76 -23.93 -31.81
CA LEU A 100 6.14 -23.60 -30.54
C LEU A 100 4.82 -24.34 -30.32
N GLU A 101 4.03 -24.58 -31.36
CA GLU A 101 2.82 -25.42 -31.28
C GLU A 101 3.16 -26.86 -30.85
N LYS A 102 4.25 -27.41 -31.38
CA LYS A 102 4.74 -28.74 -30.98
C LYS A 102 5.17 -28.75 -29.51
N GLU A 103 5.87 -27.73 -29.04
CA GLU A 103 6.26 -27.59 -27.63
C GLU A 103 5.06 -27.39 -26.69
N LEU A 104 4.09 -26.59 -27.09
CA LEU A 104 2.83 -26.40 -26.35
C LEU A 104 2.11 -27.75 -26.18
N ASN A 105 1.98 -28.52 -27.26
CA ASN A 105 1.36 -29.84 -27.24
C ASN A 105 2.14 -30.82 -26.35
N ALA A 106 3.47 -30.75 -26.33
CA ALA A 106 4.29 -31.56 -25.41
C ALA A 106 4.02 -31.20 -23.94
N ASN A 107 3.92 -29.92 -23.61
CA ASN A 107 3.59 -29.46 -22.25
C ASN A 107 2.17 -29.89 -21.83
N ILE A 108 1.19 -29.79 -22.74
CA ILE A 108 -0.19 -30.26 -22.48
C ILE A 108 -0.20 -31.78 -22.20
N ARG A 109 0.53 -32.59 -22.97
CA ARG A 109 0.66 -34.03 -22.73
C ARG A 109 1.31 -34.35 -21.38
N ALA A 110 2.25 -33.51 -20.94
CA ALA A 110 2.87 -33.58 -19.62
C ALA A 110 1.97 -33.02 -18.49
N LYS A 111 0.70 -32.67 -18.78
CA LYS A 111 -0.28 -32.08 -17.84
C LYS A 111 0.16 -30.74 -17.24
N LEU A 112 0.96 -29.97 -17.96
CA LEU A 112 1.40 -28.64 -17.53
C LEU A 112 0.46 -27.56 -18.05
N LEU A 113 0.04 -26.66 -17.16
CA LEU A 113 -0.73 -25.48 -17.51
C LEU A 113 0.21 -24.43 -18.14
N THR A 114 0.29 -24.45 -19.47
CA THR A 114 1.24 -23.63 -20.23
C THR A 114 0.55 -22.74 -21.26
N GLU A 115 1.03 -21.51 -21.40
CA GLU A 115 0.68 -20.58 -22.46
C GLU A 115 1.95 -20.08 -23.14
N LEU A 116 1.97 -20.06 -24.48
CA LEU A 116 3.06 -19.47 -25.25
C LEU A 116 2.54 -18.25 -26.01
N ILE A 117 3.29 -17.16 -25.94
CA ILE A 117 3.00 -15.89 -26.60
C ILE A 117 4.25 -15.47 -27.35
N VAL A 118 4.07 -15.05 -28.60
CA VAL A 118 5.11 -14.47 -29.43
C VAL A 118 4.79 -13.01 -29.63
N TYR A 119 5.72 -12.14 -29.26
CA TYR A 119 5.71 -10.72 -29.53
C TYR A 119 6.65 -10.44 -30.70
N ASP A 120 6.07 -9.94 -31.80
CA ASP A 120 6.83 -9.48 -32.96
C ASP A 120 7.32 -8.05 -32.68
N PHE A 121 8.64 -7.92 -32.49
CA PHE A 121 9.26 -6.65 -32.15
C PHE A 121 9.16 -5.60 -33.26
N ARG A 122 9.14 -6.02 -34.53
CA ARG A 122 9.01 -5.11 -35.68
C ARG A 122 7.57 -4.68 -35.90
N ALA A 123 6.65 -5.64 -35.89
CA ALA A 123 5.24 -5.36 -36.11
C ALA A 123 4.60 -4.66 -34.92
N GLY A 124 5.19 -4.73 -33.72
CA GLY A 124 4.60 -4.22 -32.49
C GLY A 124 3.33 -4.97 -32.10
N THR A 125 3.21 -6.23 -32.53
CA THR A 125 2.03 -7.08 -32.30
C THR A 125 2.41 -8.35 -31.54
N TYR A 126 1.41 -9.07 -31.03
CA TYR A 126 1.64 -10.33 -30.34
C TYR A 126 0.55 -11.35 -30.66
N LEU A 127 0.93 -12.62 -30.62
CA LEU A 127 0.09 -13.77 -30.91
C LEU A 127 0.22 -14.80 -29.79
N ARG A 128 -0.91 -15.43 -29.42
CA ARG A 128 -0.91 -16.62 -28.58
C ARG A 128 -0.84 -17.87 -29.46
N ILE A 129 0.04 -18.80 -29.11
CA ILE A 129 0.14 -20.10 -29.76
C ILE A 129 -1.01 -20.99 -29.27
N GLY A 130 -1.75 -21.62 -30.18
CA GLY A 130 -2.93 -22.45 -29.85
C GLY A 130 -4.29 -21.73 -29.94
N GLY A 131 -4.36 -20.55 -30.59
CA GLY A 131 -5.60 -19.91 -31.02
C GLY A 131 -6.18 -18.85 -30.05
N GLY A 132 -6.32 -17.61 -30.54
CA GLY A 132 -7.07 -16.52 -29.90
C GLY A 132 -6.25 -15.31 -29.43
N ARG A 133 -6.94 -14.23 -29.04
CA ARG A 133 -6.33 -13.03 -28.41
C ARG A 133 -6.02 -13.30 -26.92
N VAL A 134 -5.00 -12.64 -26.37
CA VAL A 134 -4.62 -12.73 -24.94
C VAL A 134 -5.81 -12.36 -24.05
N GLN A 135 -6.27 -13.31 -23.24
CA GLN A 135 -7.45 -13.16 -22.38
C GLN A 135 -7.11 -12.53 -21.02
N ASP A 136 -5.88 -12.69 -20.52
CA ASP A 136 -5.45 -12.07 -19.28
C ASP A 136 -5.36 -10.54 -19.45
N LYS A 137 -6.22 -9.82 -18.72
CA LYS A 137 -6.33 -8.36 -18.76
C LYS A 137 -5.03 -7.64 -18.36
N TYR A 138 -4.26 -8.18 -17.41
CA TYR A 138 -3.01 -7.57 -16.96
C TYR A 138 -1.89 -7.84 -17.94
N LEU A 139 -1.76 -9.08 -18.40
CA LEU A 139 -0.77 -9.43 -19.42
C LEU A 139 -1.03 -8.66 -20.72
N ARG A 140 -2.28 -8.52 -21.12
CA ARG A 140 -2.70 -7.69 -22.25
C ARG A 140 -2.25 -6.24 -22.08
N LYS A 141 -2.50 -5.62 -20.90
CA LYS A 141 -2.01 -4.26 -20.62
C LYS A 141 -0.49 -4.15 -20.72
N ILE A 142 0.26 -5.15 -20.25
CA ILE A 142 1.72 -5.18 -20.35
C ILE A 142 2.16 -5.20 -21.82
N LEU A 143 1.56 -6.07 -22.63
CA LEU A 143 1.85 -6.20 -24.06
C LEU A 143 1.41 -4.98 -24.88
N ASP A 144 0.28 -4.35 -24.55
CA ASP A 144 -0.18 -3.11 -25.18
C ASP A 144 0.82 -1.97 -24.93
N ARG A 145 1.37 -1.86 -23.71
CA ARG A 145 2.45 -0.89 -23.44
C ARG A 145 3.72 -1.24 -24.20
N ALA A 146 4.01 -2.53 -24.37
CA ALA A 146 5.16 -3.01 -25.13
C ALA A 146 5.08 -2.55 -26.60
N SER A 147 3.88 -2.60 -27.20
CA SER A 147 3.62 -2.07 -28.55
C SER A 147 4.07 -0.61 -28.68
N VAL A 148 3.70 0.24 -27.71
CA VAL A 148 4.13 1.64 -27.69
C VAL A 148 5.66 1.78 -27.55
N ALA A 149 6.27 0.98 -26.67
CA ALA A 149 7.72 1.04 -26.43
C ALA A 149 8.56 0.49 -27.59
N ALA A 150 8.01 -0.39 -28.43
CA ALA A 150 8.69 -0.87 -29.63
C ALA A 150 9.00 0.27 -30.60
N HIS A 151 8.20 1.34 -30.58
CA HIS A 151 8.37 2.53 -31.43
C HIS A 151 9.20 3.66 -30.79
N MET A 152 9.61 3.53 -29.53
CA MET A 152 10.49 4.50 -28.86
C MET A 152 11.94 4.33 -29.30
N SER A 153 12.69 5.44 -29.35
CA SER A 153 14.14 5.38 -29.52
C SER A 153 14.82 4.64 -28.35
N PRO A 154 16.04 4.11 -28.54
CA PRO A 154 16.79 3.45 -27.47
C PRO A 154 17.00 4.34 -26.24
N GLU A 155 17.31 5.62 -26.45
CA GLU A 155 17.51 6.59 -25.37
C GLU A 155 16.22 6.84 -24.57
N GLU A 156 15.08 7.04 -25.26
CA GLU A 156 13.77 7.21 -24.61
C GLU A 156 13.38 5.96 -23.81
N ARG A 157 13.62 4.75 -24.35
CA ARG A 157 13.38 3.50 -23.62
C ARG A 157 14.25 3.37 -22.38
N ARG A 158 15.54 3.72 -22.46
CA ARG A 158 16.45 3.68 -21.30
C ARG A 158 16.00 4.64 -20.21
N ALA A 159 15.64 5.87 -20.57
CA ALA A 159 15.10 6.86 -19.64
C ALA A 159 13.79 6.39 -18.98
N ALA A 160 12.85 5.88 -19.77
CA ALA A 160 11.59 5.34 -19.25
C ALA A 160 11.80 4.10 -18.35
N THR A 161 12.79 3.26 -18.68
CA THR A 161 13.16 2.09 -17.87
C THR A 161 13.69 2.52 -16.52
N GLU A 162 14.61 3.49 -16.46
CA GLU A 162 15.15 3.98 -15.20
C GLU A 162 14.07 4.68 -14.34
N GLN A 163 13.18 5.44 -14.96
CA GLN A 163 12.02 6.00 -14.27
C GLN A 163 11.15 4.90 -13.64
N LYS A 164 10.86 3.82 -14.38
CA LYS A 164 10.08 2.66 -13.90
C LYS A 164 10.80 1.91 -12.79
N LYS A 165 12.11 1.63 -12.94
CA LYS A 165 12.95 0.99 -11.90
C LYS A 165 12.99 1.83 -10.63
N ASN A 166 13.10 3.16 -10.74
CA ASN A 166 13.09 4.06 -9.59
C ASN A 166 11.74 4.04 -8.88
N ALA A 167 10.62 4.10 -9.62
CA ALA A 167 9.28 3.94 -9.05
C ALA A 167 9.11 2.57 -8.34
N TYR A 168 9.63 1.50 -8.93
CA TYR A 168 9.62 0.17 -8.30
C TYR A 168 10.51 0.10 -7.06
N ARG A 169 11.71 0.71 -7.07
CA ARG A 169 12.60 0.79 -5.90
C ARG A 169 11.98 1.60 -4.77
N GLU A 170 11.32 2.71 -5.08
CA GLU A 170 10.54 3.47 -4.09
C GLU A 170 9.42 2.60 -3.51
N THR A 171 8.72 1.88 -4.37
CA THR A 171 7.68 0.92 -3.97
C THR A 171 8.22 -0.19 -3.06
N LEU A 172 9.40 -0.75 -3.36
CA LEU A 172 10.06 -1.77 -2.55
C LEU A 172 10.59 -1.23 -1.21
N ARG A 173 11.12 0.00 -1.21
CA ARG A 173 11.51 0.71 0.02
C ARG A 173 10.31 0.96 0.91
N ASP A 174 9.17 1.25 0.30
CA ASP A 174 7.91 1.34 1.02
C ASP A 174 7.49 -0.03 1.56
N ILE A 175 7.56 -1.09 0.77
CA ILE A 175 7.14 -2.44 1.17
C ILE A 175 7.97 -3.03 2.33
N ARG A 176 9.29 -2.76 2.40
CA ARG A 176 10.11 -3.25 3.52
C ARG A 176 9.74 -2.47 4.78
N PRO A 177 9.15 -3.11 5.82
CA PRO A 177 8.93 -2.41 7.07
C PRO A 177 10.28 -1.92 7.56
N ARG A 178 10.38 -0.61 7.85
CA ARG A 178 11.53 -0.06 8.58
C ARG A 178 11.47 -0.72 9.96
N ARG A 179 12.19 -1.84 10.14
CA ARG A 179 12.39 -2.48 11.44
C ARG A 179 13.36 -1.61 12.25
N GLU A 180 12.96 -0.38 12.56
CA GLU A 180 13.60 0.35 13.65
C GLU A 180 13.12 -0.31 14.95
N LYS A 181 14.07 -0.75 15.80
CA LYS A 181 13.74 -1.23 17.14
C LYS A 181 13.07 -0.08 17.87
N LYS A 182 11.80 -0.23 18.22
CA LYS A 182 11.04 0.84 18.86
C LYS A 182 11.60 1.08 20.26
N SER A 183 11.97 2.32 20.52
CA SER A 183 12.26 2.77 21.88
C SER A 183 11.00 2.72 22.74
N LEU A 184 11.15 2.53 24.05
CA LEU A 184 10.05 2.71 25.01
C LEU A 184 9.45 4.14 24.95
N LEU A 185 10.18 5.09 24.37
CA LEU A 185 9.74 6.47 24.16
C LEU A 185 8.86 6.68 22.92
N HIS A 186 8.50 5.61 22.19
CA HIS A 186 7.62 5.73 21.04
C HIS A 186 6.25 6.32 21.46
N PRO A 187 5.67 7.28 20.70
CA PRO A 187 4.47 8.02 21.09
C PRO A 187 3.29 7.15 21.56
N LEU A 188 3.02 6.05 20.85
CA LEU A 188 2.02 5.05 21.27
C LEU A 188 2.16 4.64 22.74
N PHE A 189 3.36 4.21 23.17
CA PHE A 189 3.56 3.71 24.52
C PHE A 189 3.42 4.83 25.55
N VAL A 190 3.94 6.02 25.24
CA VAL A 190 3.81 7.18 26.11
C VAL A 190 2.33 7.56 26.30
N ILE A 191 1.57 7.65 25.20
CA ILE A 191 0.14 7.96 25.25
C ILE A 191 -0.63 6.88 26.01
N LEU A 192 -0.33 5.60 25.77
CA LEU A 192 -0.95 4.48 26.48
C LEU A 192 -0.72 4.57 27.99
N ILE A 193 0.54 4.80 28.40
CA ILE A 193 0.92 4.96 29.80
C ILE A 193 0.20 6.15 30.42
N ILE A 194 0.20 7.32 29.76
CA ILE A 194 -0.48 8.51 30.28
C ILE A 194 -1.97 8.24 30.52
N ASN A 195 -2.69 7.70 29.53
CA ASN A 195 -4.14 7.47 29.65
C ASN A 195 -4.46 6.45 30.75
N ILE A 196 -3.71 5.35 30.82
CA ILE A 196 -3.90 4.32 31.85
C ILE A 196 -3.57 4.89 33.24
N SER A 197 -2.46 5.63 33.37
CA SER A 197 -2.05 6.22 34.65
C SER A 197 -3.03 7.29 35.14
N VAL A 198 -3.50 8.18 34.26
CA VAL A 198 -4.49 9.20 34.61
C VAL A 198 -5.78 8.55 35.10
N PHE A 199 -6.30 7.57 34.37
CA PHE A 199 -7.51 6.85 34.76
C PHE A 199 -7.34 6.10 36.08
N ALA A 200 -6.23 5.38 36.26
CA ALA A 200 -5.95 4.64 37.50
C ALA A 200 -5.81 5.57 38.71
N LEU A 201 -5.13 6.70 38.55
CA LEU A 201 -4.98 7.70 39.62
C LEU A 201 -6.33 8.29 40.01
N ASP A 202 -7.20 8.58 39.05
CA ASP A 202 -8.51 9.16 39.34
C ASP A 202 -9.41 8.17 40.10
N LEU A 203 -9.37 6.88 39.75
CA LEU A 203 -10.05 5.82 40.50
C LEU A 203 -9.53 5.70 41.95
N ILE A 204 -8.21 5.80 42.14
CA ILE A 204 -7.61 5.76 43.49
C ILE A 204 -8.09 6.96 44.32
N LEU A 205 -8.16 8.14 43.70
CA LEU A 205 -8.62 9.35 44.38
C LEU A 205 -10.12 9.32 44.65
N GLU A 206 -10.92 8.80 43.72
CA GLU A 206 -12.35 8.56 43.91
C GLU A 206 -12.62 7.66 45.12
N ALA A 207 -11.90 6.55 45.23
CA ALA A 207 -12.01 5.65 46.37
C ALA A 207 -11.63 6.30 47.72
N ARG A 208 -10.79 7.35 47.70
CA ARG A 208 -10.35 8.08 48.91
C ARG A 208 -11.22 9.28 49.26
N MET A 209 -11.72 9.98 48.24
CA MET A 209 -12.33 11.32 48.37
C MET A 209 -13.85 11.29 48.12
N GLY A 210 -14.39 10.21 47.56
CA GLY A 210 -15.82 10.07 47.22
C GLY A 210 -16.23 10.76 45.91
N TYR A 211 -15.29 11.29 45.13
CA TYR A 211 -15.50 11.87 43.80
C TYR A 211 -14.21 11.81 42.99
N LYS A 212 -14.28 12.00 41.67
CA LYS A 212 -13.15 11.98 40.74
C LYS A 212 -12.51 13.37 40.54
N PRO A 213 -11.49 13.78 41.31
CA PRO A 213 -10.94 15.13 41.21
C PRO A 213 -10.20 15.37 39.88
N ILE A 214 -9.55 14.36 39.30
CA ILE A 214 -8.78 14.57 38.06
C ILE A 214 -9.75 14.77 36.90
N GLU A 215 -10.82 13.98 36.82
CA GLU A 215 -11.92 14.22 35.88
C GLU A 215 -12.57 15.59 36.13
N PHE A 216 -12.90 15.93 37.38
CA PHE A 216 -13.57 17.18 37.72
C PHE A 216 -12.80 18.43 37.27
N PHE A 217 -11.49 18.50 37.52
CA PHE A 217 -10.65 19.64 37.12
C PHE A 217 -10.14 19.58 35.68
N GLY A 218 -10.16 18.40 35.05
CA GLY A 218 -9.58 18.17 33.73
C GLY A 218 -10.59 18.02 32.60
N ILE A 219 -11.86 17.70 32.88
CA ILE A 219 -12.92 17.54 31.86
C ILE A 219 -13.12 18.85 31.12
N GLN A 220 -13.39 18.79 29.82
CA GLN A 220 -13.79 19.98 29.09
C GLN A 220 -15.20 20.34 29.55
N TYR A 221 -15.30 21.45 30.26
CA TYR A 221 -16.55 22.11 30.60
C TYR A 221 -16.53 23.48 29.93
N ASN A 222 -17.39 23.70 28.94
CA ASN A 222 -17.26 24.84 28.03
C ASN A 222 -17.32 26.19 28.76
N ASP A 223 -18.24 26.39 29.70
CA ASP A 223 -18.30 27.63 30.50
C ASP A 223 -16.98 27.89 31.26
N ALA A 224 -16.45 26.88 31.96
CA ALA A 224 -15.18 27.02 32.67
C ALA A 224 -14.01 27.35 31.72
N VAL A 225 -14.01 26.77 30.51
CA VAL A 225 -13.01 27.12 29.49
C VAL A 225 -13.12 28.59 29.09
N LEU A 226 -14.35 29.09 28.88
CA LEU A 226 -14.61 30.50 28.55
C LEU A 226 -14.25 31.45 29.71
N GLU A 227 -14.32 30.97 30.95
CA GLU A 227 -13.91 31.69 32.16
C GLU A 227 -12.39 31.65 32.43
N GLY A 228 -11.61 30.96 31.60
CA GLY A 228 -10.15 30.98 31.63
C GLY A 228 -9.49 29.64 31.96
N GLU A 229 -10.25 28.56 32.17
CA GLU A 229 -9.72 27.21 32.44
C GLU A 229 -9.28 26.49 31.16
N TRP A 230 -8.45 27.15 30.33
CA TRP A 230 -8.06 26.71 28.99
C TRP A 230 -7.33 25.35 28.97
N TRP A 231 -6.69 24.94 30.07
CA TRP A 231 -6.03 23.64 30.16
C TRP A 231 -6.99 22.47 29.92
N ARG A 232 -8.28 22.66 30.21
CA ARG A 232 -9.35 21.67 29.99
C ARG A 232 -9.48 21.22 28.54
N LEU A 233 -9.09 22.06 27.58
CA LEU A 233 -9.03 21.70 26.16
C LEU A 233 -7.96 20.65 25.86
N ILE A 234 -6.93 20.53 26.69
CA ILE A 234 -5.82 19.59 26.51
C ILE A 234 -6.00 18.39 27.45
N THR A 235 -6.32 18.63 28.72
CA THR A 235 -6.43 17.57 29.73
C THR A 235 -7.57 16.61 29.42
N SER A 236 -8.68 17.10 28.87
CA SER A 236 -9.84 16.27 28.50
C SER A 236 -9.52 15.17 27.49
N ILE A 237 -8.48 15.35 26.66
CA ILE A 237 -8.01 14.37 25.68
C ILE A 237 -7.52 13.08 26.38
N PHE A 238 -7.09 13.17 27.64
CA PHE A 238 -6.51 12.04 28.39
C PHE A 238 -7.44 11.44 29.47
N LEU A 239 -8.67 11.97 29.59
CA LEU A 239 -9.66 11.53 30.56
C LEU A 239 -10.64 10.53 29.96
N HIS A 240 -11.16 9.62 30.79
CA HIS A 240 -12.10 8.58 30.38
C HIS A 240 -13.17 8.39 31.46
N ALA A 241 -14.45 8.40 31.07
CA ALA A 241 -15.58 8.30 32.00
C ALA A 241 -15.63 6.95 32.75
N ASP A 242 -15.30 5.87 32.04
CA ASP A 242 -15.36 4.51 32.56
C ASP A 242 -14.33 3.60 31.87
N PHE A 243 -14.22 2.37 32.40
CA PHE A 243 -13.26 1.39 31.93
C PHE A 243 -13.50 0.95 30.48
N SER A 244 -14.77 0.82 30.06
CA SER A 244 -15.12 0.42 28.69
C SER A 244 -14.72 1.51 27.69
N HIS A 245 -14.92 2.78 28.05
CA HIS A 245 -14.48 3.91 27.25
C HIS A 245 -12.94 3.95 27.10
N LEU A 246 -12.19 3.77 28.20
CA LEU A 246 -10.73 3.65 28.14
C LEU A 246 -10.30 2.46 27.27
N LEU A 247 -10.86 1.28 27.51
CA LEU A 247 -10.49 0.06 26.80
C LEU A 247 -10.72 0.20 25.30
N GLY A 248 -11.88 0.72 24.89
CA GLY A 248 -12.20 0.96 23.47
C GLY A 248 -11.21 1.90 22.79
N ASN A 249 -10.89 3.02 23.44
CA ASN A 249 -9.92 3.99 22.92
C ASN A 249 -8.51 3.38 22.81
N MET A 250 -8.05 2.67 23.84
CA MET A 250 -6.69 2.10 23.84
C MET A 250 -6.56 0.95 22.83
N LEU A 251 -7.58 0.11 22.65
CA LEU A 251 -7.60 -0.91 21.60
C LEU A 251 -7.52 -0.29 20.21
N MET A 252 -8.33 0.74 19.95
CA MET A 252 -8.31 1.45 18.67
C MET A 252 -6.98 2.16 18.42
N LEU A 253 -6.42 2.82 19.45
CA LEU A 253 -5.12 3.47 19.39
C LEU A 253 -4.01 2.47 19.03
N CYS A 254 -3.93 1.34 19.73
CA CYS A 254 -2.96 0.28 19.47
C CYS A 254 -3.11 -0.28 18.05
N TYR A 255 -4.35 -0.51 17.62
CA TYR A 255 -4.65 -1.06 16.30
C TYR A 255 -4.23 -0.09 15.17
N LEU A 256 -4.69 1.18 15.21
CA LEU A 256 -4.30 2.19 14.23
C LEU A 256 -2.79 2.40 14.22
N SER A 257 -2.17 2.46 15.40
CA SER A 257 -0.72 2.61 15.52
C SER A 257 0.04 1.47 14.87
N SER A 258 -0.42 0.22 15.00
CA SER A 258 0.25 -0.94 14.39
C SER A 258 0.46 -0.76 12.88
N ILE A 259 -0.43 -0.01 12.23
CA ILE A 259 -0.41 0.28 10.80
C ILE A 259 0.35 1.58 10.52
N LEU A 260 0.03 2.65 11.23
CA LEU A 260 0.62 3.99 11.04
C LEU A 260 2.12 4.06 11.35
N ASN A 261 2.63 3.19 12.23
CA ASN A 261 4.04 3.17 12.62
C ASN A 261 5.01 2.96 11.45
N ASN A 262 4.56 2.38 10.34
CA ASN A 262 5.42 2.21 9.16
C ASN A 262 5.52 3.49 8.32
N PHE A 263 4.66 4.50 8.57
CA PHE A 263 4.37 5.59 7.66
C PHE A 263 4.81 6.97 8.16
N TYR A 264 4.93 7.12 9.48
CA TYR A 264 5.22 8.37 10.17
C TYR A 264 6.37 8.21 11.16
N SER A 265 7.10 9.30 11.35
CA SER A 265 8.04 9.47 12.45
C SER A 265 7.29 9.71 13.76
N ASP A 266 7.99 9.48 14.88
CA ASP A 266 7.46 9.72 16.22
C ASP A 266 6.94 11.16 16.40
N LEU A 267 7.61 12.15 15.81
CA LEU A 267 7.18 13.55 15.87
C LEU A 267 5.88 13.80 15.10
N GLU A 268 5.75 13.27 13.89
CA GLU A 268 4.53 13.44 13.10
C GLU A 268 3.33 12.76 13.78
N TYR A 269 3.55 11.62 14.45
CA TYR A 269 2.52 10.95 15.25
C TYR A 269 2.04 11.87 16.38
N TRP A 270 2.95 12.45 17.15
CA TRP A 270 2.62 13.38 18.24
C TRP A 270 1.85 14.58 17.74
N ILE A 271 2.29 15.19 16.63
CA ILE A 271 1.62 16.34 16.03
C ILE A 271 0.18 15.94 15.70
N VAL A 272 -0.03 14.85 14.95
CA VAL A 272 -1.39 14.42 14.57
C VAL A 272 -2.26 14.19 15.78
N TYR A 273 -1.78 13.43 16.77
CA TYR A 273 -2.59 13.08 17.93
C TYR A 273 -3.01 14.34 18.70
N MET A 274 -2.05 15.20 19.07
CA MET A 274 -2.33 16.38 19.87
C MET A 274 -3.17 17.42 19.13
N THR A 275 -2.86 17.71 17.86
CA THR A 275 -3.62 18.72 17.11
C THR A 275 -5.03 18.24 16.78
N SER A 276 -5.22 16.94 16.53
CA SER A 276 -6.56 16.40 16.24
C SER A 276 -7.43 16.38 17.49
N GLY A 277 -6.87 16.04 18.65
CA GLY A 277 -7.57 16.16 19.93
C GLY A 277 -7.93 17.62 20.25
N LEU A 278 -6.98 18.54 20.11
CA LEU A 278 -7.19 19.96 20.36
C LEU A 278 -8.21 20.58 19.39
N ALA A 279 -8.15 20.24 18.09
CA ALA A 279 -9.16 20.66 17.12
C ALA A 279 -10.56 20.16 17.52
N GLY A 280 -10.64 18.94 18.07
CA GLY A 280 -11.86 18.39 18.63
C GLY A 280 -12.42 19.21 19.79
N SER A 281 -11.57 19.51 20.77
CA SER A 281 -11.95 20.33 21.92
C SER A 281 -12.35 21.75 21.51
N LEU A 282 -11.65 22.35 20.54
CA LEU A 282 -11.99 23.67 20.02
C LEU A 282 -13.33 23.68 19.28
N LEU A 283 -13.63 22.70 18.43
CA LEU A 283 -14.92 22.65 17.74
C LEU A 283 -16.08 22.35 18.71
N THR A 284 -15.80 21.57 19.76
CA THR A 284 -16.74 21.38 20.88
C THR A 284 -17.04 22.71 21.58
N LEU A 285 -16.01 23.51 21.84
CA LEU A 285 -16.16 24.82 22.48
C LEU A 285 -16.94 25.82 21.61
N LEU A 286 -16.75 25.77 20.29
CA LEU A 286 -17.35 26.74 19.36
C LEU A 286 -18.80 26.42 18.98
N PHE A 287 -19.18 25.14 18.95
CA PHE A 287 -20.46 24.71 18.36
C PHE A 287 -21.40 24.01 19.33
N MET A 288 -20.94 23.61 20.52
CA MET A 288 -21.79 23.06 21.56
C MET A 288 -22.08 24.11 22.65
N ASP A 289 -23.09 23.87 23.47
CA ASP A 289 -23.49 24.80 24.51
C ASP A 289 -22.43 24.95 25.63
N GLY A 290 -22.60 25.98 26.46
CA GLY A 290 -21.72 26.23 27.61
C GLY A 290 -21.74 25.13 28.67
N ALA A 291 -22.91 24.47 28.84
CA ALA A 291 -23.13 23.37 29.76
C ALA A 291 -22.42 22.06 29.36
N THR A 292 -21.92 21.99 28.12
CA THR A 292 -21.34 20.79 27.53
C THR A 292 -20.12 20.31 28.31
N ARG A 293 -20.14 19.01 28.61
CA ARG A 293 -19.03 18.28 29.22
C ARG A 293 -18.49 17.23 28.26
N SER A 294 -17.18 17.24 28.02
CA SER A 294 -16.54 16.30 27.10
C SER A 294 -15.17 15.82 27.58
N LEU A 295 -14.88 14.55 27.32
CA LEU A 295 -13.60 13.90 27.61
C LEU A 295 -13.39 12.73 26.65
N GLY A 296 -12.13 12.31 26.51
CA GLY A 296 -11.76 11.12 25.76
C GLY A 296 -10.70 11.37 24.70
N ALA A 297 -9.86 10.36 24.49
CA ALA A 297 -8.86 10.34 23.43
C ALA A 297 -9.45 10.18 22.02
N SER A 298 -10.77 9.97 21.91
CA SER A 298 -11.43 9.53 20.67
C SER A 298 -11.28 10.53 19.52
N GLY A 299 -11.33 11.85 19.75
CA GLY A 299 -11.08 12.86 18.71
C GLY A 299 -9.65 12.78 18.14
N ALA A 300 -8.65 12.60 19.01
CA ALA A 300 -7.26 12.40 18.60
C ALA A 300 -7.06 11.09 17.82
N ILE A 301 -7.71 10.02 18.26
CA ILE A 301 -7.72 8.71 17.58
C ILE A 301 -8.41 8.81 16.21
N MET A 302 -9.51 9.57 16.08
CA MET A 302 -10.14 9.83 14.79
C MET A 302 -9.20 10.57 13.83
N GLY A 303 -8.33 11.45 14.33
CA GLY A 303 -7.26 12.04 13.53
C GLY A 303 -6.28 11.01 12.97
N LEU A 304 -5.86 10.03 13.77
CA LEU A 304 -5.06 8.90 13.27
C LEU A 304 -5.83 8.11 12.19
N GLY A 305 -7.14 7.96 12.34
CA GLY A 305 -8.02 7.40 11.31
C GLY A 305 -8.04 8.22 10.02
N GLY A 306 -8.14 9.55 10.12
CA GLY A 306 -8.10 10.48 8.99
C GLY A 306 -6.78 10.40 8.20
N VAL A 307 -5.66 10.29 8.92
CA VAL A 307 -4.35 10.03 8.32
C VAL A 307 -4.37 8.73 7.50
N LEU A 308 -4.94 7.67 8.06
CA LEU A 308 -5.00 6.38 7.39
C LEU A 308 -5.84 6.44 6.11
N ILE A 309 -7.02 7.08 6.16
CA ILE A 309 -7.90 7.24 5.00
C ILE A 309 -7.22 8.05 3.90
N TYR A 310 -6.55 9.16 4.25
CA TYR A 310 -5.76 9.92 3.27
C TYR A 310 -4.74 9.01 2.57
N ARG A 311 -3.98 8.23 3.34
CA ARG A 311 -2.97 7.33 2.79
C ARG A 311 -3.54 6.20 1.95
N MET A 312 -4.73 5.72 2.27
CA MET A 312 -5.40 4.66 1.52
C MET A 312 -5.79 5.11 0.12
N PHE A 313 -6.35 6.32 -0.02
CA PHE A 313 -6.86 6.81 -1.30
C PHE A 313 -5.84 7.62 -2.10
N PHE A 314 -4.97 8.37 -1.43
CA PHE A 314 -4.05 9.33 -2.06
C PHE A 314 -2.59 8.94 -1.93
N GLY A 315 -2.26 8.00 -1.03
CA GLY A 315 -0.90 7.53 -0.85
C GLY A 315 -0.42 6.72 -2.06
N LYS A 316 0.64 7.18 -2.73
CA LYS A 316 1.22 6.54 -3.92
C LYS A 316 1.98 5.22 -3.66
N SER A 317 1.89 4.66 -2.45
CA SER A 317 2.69 3.50 -2.04
C SER A 317 1.95 2.17 -2.23
N ALA A 318 2.58 1.14 -2.81
CA ALA A 318 1.99 -0.21 -2.91
C ALA A 318 1.70 -0.87 -1.54
N ARG A 319 2.12 -0.25 -0.43
CA ARG A 319 1.68 -0.62 0.92
C ARG A 319 0.16 -0.46 1.11
N ALA A 320 -0.47 0.49 0.42
CA ALA A 320 -1.93 0.66 0.44
C ALA A 320 -2.65 -0.63 -0.01
N PHE A 321 -2.10 -1.34 -1.00
CA PHE A 321 -2.65 -2.60 -1.49
C PHE A 321 -2.41 -3.78 -0.55
N ARG A 322 -1.27 -3.81 0.17
CA ARG A 322 -0.91 -4.90 1.10
C ARG A 322 -1.85 -5.00 2.30
N TYR A 323 -2.30 -3.87 2.81
CA TYR A 323 -3.23 -3.85 3.94
C TYR A 323 -4.69 -3.69 3.49
N ALA A 324 -5.03 -3.89 2.20
CA ALA A 324 -6.38 -3.63 1.68
C ALA A 324 -7.51 -4.27 2.51
N GLY A 325 -7.31 -5.49 3.01
CA GLY A 325 -8.24 -6.15 3.94
C GLY A 325 -8.33 -5.47 5.31
N SER A 326 -7.19 -5.06 5.88
CA SER A 326 -7.15 -4.29 7.14
C SER A 326 -7.74 -2.89 6.96
N TYR A 327 -7.46 -2.23 5.84
CA TYR A 327 -7.99 -0.93 5.46
C TYR A 327 -9.52 -0.95 5.32
N PHE A 328 -10.11 -2.02 4.77
CA PHE A 328 -11.56 -2.17 4.72
C PHE A 328 -12.17 -2.25 6.11
N ILE A 329 -11.60 -3.07 7.01
CA ILE A 329 -12.04 -3.18 8.41
C ILE A 329 -11.87 -1.84 9.12
N ILE A 330 -10.80 -1.09 8.87
CA ILE A 330 -10.57 0.20 9.52
C ILE A 330 -11.48 1.29 8.97
N ALA A 331 -11.66 1.35 7.66
CA ALA A 331 -12.62 2.26 7.05
C ALA A 331 -14.00 1.95 7.64
N PHE A 332 -14.38 0.67 7.73
CA PHE A 332 -15.61 0.26 8.38
C PHE A 332 -15.66 0.66 9.87
N MET A 333 -14.60 0.48 10.66
CA MET A 333 -14.59 0.86 12.08
C MET A 333 -14.60 2.38 12.30
N VAL A 334 -13.88 3.14 11.49
CA VAL A 334 -13.86 4.61 11.55
C VAL A 334 -15.22 5.14 11.13
N ILE A 335 -15.78 4.64 10.02
CA ILE A 335 -17.14 4.97 9.56
C ILE A 335 -18.16 4.53 10.61
N TYR A 336 -18.06 3.33 11.15
CA TYR A 336 -18.96 2.84 12.19
C TYR A 336 -18.90 3.72 13.44
N ASN A 337 -17.72 4.12 13.93
CA ASN A 337 -17.63 5.03 15.08
C ASN A 337 -18.20 6.42 14.78
N LEU A 338 -17.97 6.95 13.58
CA LEU A 338 -18.58 8.21 13.12
C LEU A 338 -20.10 8.09 13.03
N PHE A 339 -20.64 7.02 12.43
CA PHE A 339 -22.07 6.81 12.25
C PHE A 339 -22.79 6.40 13.54
N TYR A 340 -22.19 5.56 14.37
CA TYR A 340 -22.71 5.21 15.69
C TYR A 340 -22.76 6.46 16.58
N GLY A 341 -21.74 7.32 16.49
CA GLY A 341 -21.70 8.62 17.18
C GLY A 341 -22.86 9.55 16.79
N LEU A 342 -23.30 9.55 15.53
CA LEU A 342 -24.44 10.37 15.07
C LEU A 342 -25.76 10.05 15.78
N PHE A 343 -25.92 8.83 16.30
CA PHE A 343 -27.15 8.38 16.96
C PHE A 343 -27.00 8.17 18.47
N ALA A 344 -25.78 8.30 19.00
CA ALA A 344 -25.51 8.13 20.43
C ALA A 344 -25.50 9.49 21.14
N GLU A 345 -26.46 9.72 22.04
CA GLU A 345 -26.62 10.99 22.78
C GLU A 345 -25.38 11.37 23.63
N ASN A 346 -24.52 10.40 23.95
CA ASN A 346 -23.31 10.59 24.75
C ASN A 346 -22.01 10.68 23.92
N VAL A 347 -22.10 10.89 22.60
CA VAL A 347 -20.91 10.98 21.72
C VAL A 347 -20.73 12.39 21.16
N ASN A 348 -19.53 12.93 21.33
CA ASN A 348 -19.16 14.23 20.81
C ASN A 348 -18.74 14.14 19.32
N ASN A 349 -19.72 14.29 18.43
CA ASN A 349 -19.52 14.22 16.99
C ASN A 349 -18.68 15.36 16.43
N TYR A 350 -18.75 16.56 17.02
CA TYR A 350 -17.89 17.68 16.63
C TYR A 350 -16.41 17.34 16.85
N ALA A 351 -16.09 16.73 17.98
CA ALA A 351 -14.74 16.29 18.28
C ALA A 351 -14.24 15.21 17.32
N HIS A 352 -15.08 14.23 16.99
CA HIS A 352 -14.70 13.13 16.09
C HIS A 352 -14.50 13.60 14.65
N PHE A 353 -15.44 14.37 14.12
CA PHE A 353 -15.41 14.88 12.75
C PHE A 353 -14.20 15.79 12.51
N SER A 354 -13.97 16.73 13.43
CA SER A 354 -12.85 17.68 13.33
C SER A 354 -11.50 17.01 13.55
N GLY A 355 -11.42 16.05 14.47
CA GLY A 355 -10.23 15.23 14.67
C GLY A 355 -9.87 14.50 13.38
N PHE A 356 -10.84 13.80 12.77
CA PHE A 356 -10.67 13.11 11.48
C PHE A 356 -10.15 14.04 10.39
N LEU A 357 -10.81 15.19 10.17
CA LEU A 357 -10.39 16.15 9.14
C LEU A 357 -8.98 16.69 9.40
N THR A 358 -8.66 17.01 10.65
CA THR A 358 -7.34 17.52 11.04
C THR A 358 -6.25 16.51 10.68
N GLY A 359 -6.43 15.25 11.05
CA GLY A 359 -5.50 14.19 10.69
C GLY A 359 -5.37 13.98 9.18
N PHE A 360 -6.50 14.01 8.45
CA PHE A 360 -6.51 13.88 7.00
C PHE A 360 -5.69 15.00 6.32
N PHE A 361 -5.91 16.26 6.70
CA PHE A 361 -5.18 17.40 6.14
C PHE A 361 -3.71 17.44 6.56
N LEU A 362 -3.37 17.02 7.78
CA LEU A 362 -1.97 16.90 8.21
C LEU A 362 -1.22 15.82 7.42
N ALA A 363 -1.87 14.69 7.12
CA ALA A 363 -1.27 13.67 6.28
C ALA A 363 -0.92 14.23 4.89
N MET A 364 -1.83 15.00 4.30
CA MET A 364 -1.62 15.70 3.03
C MET A 364 -0.47 16.71 3.10
N LEU A 365 -0.40 17.48 4.18
CA LEU A 365 0.67 18.46 4.39
C LEU A 365 2.03 17.76 4.50
N PHE A 366 2.14 16.71 5.33
CA PHE A 366 3.39 15.96 5.50
C PHE A 366 3.86 15.33 4.19
N GLU A 367 2.95 14.79 3.38
CA GLU A 367 3.30 14.26 2.07
C GLU A 367 3.85 15.35 1.14
N LYS A 368 3.19 16.51 1.07
CA LYS A 368 3.64 17.65 0.24
C LYS A 368 5.02 18.17 0.68
N LEU A 369 5.27 18.23 1.99
CA LEU A 369 6.57 18.62 2.53
C LEU A 369 7.68 17.62 2.17
N ARG A 370 7.39 16.32 2.25
CA ARG A 370 8.34 15.27 1.84
C ARG A 370 8.64 15.32 0.34
N GLN A 371 7.63 15.56 -0.51
CA GLN A 371 7.81 15.71 -1.97
C GLN A 371 8.71 16.92 -2.30
N ARG A 372 8.49 18.08 -1.65
CA ARG A 372 9.34 19.28 -1.81
C ARG A 372 10.78 19.05 -1.37
N LYS A 373 11.00 18.30 -0.29
CA LYS A 373 12.36 17.97 0.17
C LYS A 373 13.09 17.10 -0.86
N ARG A 374 12.39 16.12 -1.45
CA ARG A 374 12.95 15.25 -2.50
C ARG A 374 13.31 16.02 -3.78
N SER A 375 12.46 16.95 -4.22
CA SER A 375 12.75 17.75 -5.41
C SER A 375 13.96 18.67 -5.25
N LYS A 376 14.23 19.14 -4.02
CA LYS A 376 15.40 19.99 -3.70
C LYS A 376 16.70 19.20 -3.51
N SER A 377 16.64 17.92 -3.19
CA SER A 377 17.83 17.07 -2.99
C SER A 377 18.27 16.29 -4.24
N GLY A 378 17.49 16.38 -5.33
CA GLY A 378 17.74 15.70 -6.60
C GLY A 378 18.09 16.63 -7.77
N GLY A 379 18.32 17.92 -7.49
CA GLY A 379 18.94 18.89 -8.39
C GLY A 379 20.15 19.47 -7.70
#